data_AF-A0A0S3RUD2-F1
#
_entry.id   AF-A0A0S3RUD2-F1
#
_cell.length_a   1.000
_cell.length_b   1.000
_cell.length_c   1.000
_cell.angle_alpha   90.00
_cell.angle_beta   90.00
_cell.angle_gamma   90.00
#
_symmetry.space_group_name_H-M   'P 1'
#
loop_
_entity.id
_entity.type
_entity.pdbx_description
1 polymer ?
#
loop_
_entity_poly.entity_id
_entity_poly.type
_entity_poly.pdbx_seq_one_letter_code
_entity_poly.pdbx_strand_id
1 'polypeptide(L)'
;MTNSDVSLTTVKTYDGNHQIQRVDGTSLHISVIGDISPSLPNVFVSPNLSTNLIFVGQLVAHDYNVHFSRFGCIVRDQVSEKIILKGPKVGR
;
A
#
# COMPACT_ATOMS: atom_id res chain seq x y z
N MET A 1 14.37 12.37 -8.78
CA MET A 1 13.13 11.99 -8.08
C MET A 1 12.88 13.05 -7.03
N THR A 2 11.94 13.96 -7.27
CA THR A 2 11.51 14.93 -6.27
C THR A 2 10.76 14.16 -5.19
N ASN A 3 11.39 13.99 -4.03
CA ASN A 3 10.72 13.53 -2.82
C ASN A 3 9.87 14.72 -2.35
N SER A 4 8.72 14.94 -3.00
CA SER A 4 7.73 15.87 -2.47
C SER A 4 7.19 15.19 -1.23
N ASP A 5 7.54 15.69 -0.05
CA ASP A 5 7.00 15.22 1.22
C ASP A 5 5.47 15.26 1.15
N VAL A 6 4.86 14.11 0.89
CA VAL A 6 3.41 13.99 0.82
C VAL A 6 2.91 14.08 2.24
N SER A 7 2.43 15.27 2.60
CA SER A 7 1.86 15.52 3.92
C SER A 7 0.43 15.02 3.98
N LEU A 8 0.09 14.29 5.04
CA LEU A 8 -1.28 13.89 5.31
C LEU A 8 -2.07 15.07 5.88
N THR A 9 -3.32 15.19 5.43
CA THR A 9 -4.31 16.16 5.92
C THR A 9 -5.43 15.43 6.67
N THR A 10 -6.28 16.17 7.41
CA THR A 10 -7.41 15.59 8.15
C THR A 10 -7.01 14.43 9.09
N VAL A 11 -5.82 14.51 9.69
CA VAL A 11 -5.26 13.42 10.49
C VAL A 11 -6.05 13.22 11.78
N LYS A 12 -6.45 11.97 12.04
CA LYS A 12 -7.14 11.57 13.28
C LYS A 12 -6.69 10.20 13.75
N THR A 13 -6.85 9.94 15.04
CA THR A 13 -6.62 8.60 15.62
C THR A 13 -7.51 7.57 14.92
N TYR A 14 -6.95 6.40 14.64
CA TYR A 14 -7.68 5.28 14.07
C TYR A 14 -8.30 4.43 15.17
N ASP A 15 -9.63 4.25 15.14
CA ASP A 15 -10.40 3.48 16.13
C ASP A 15 -10.92 2.14 15.57
N GLY A 16 -10.60 1.83 14.33
CA GLY A 16 -11.05 0.61 13.66
C GLY A 16 -10.21 -0.62 14.01
N ASN A 17 -10.68 -1.79 13.56
CA ASN A 17 -10.05 -3.08 13.81
C ASN A 17 -9.16 -3.58 12.66
N HIS A 18 -8.92 -2.76 11.63
CA HIS A 18 -8.05 -3.16 10.52
C HIS A 18 -6.59 -3.18 10.98
N GLN A 19 -5.82 -4.07 10.38
CA GLN A 19 -4.39 -4.21 10.62
C GLN A 19 -3.67 -4.49 9.30
N ILE A 20 -2.43 -4.02 9.18
CA ILE A 20 -1.61 -4.29 8.01
C ILE A 20 -0.99 -5.68 8.20
N GLN A 21 -1.31 -6.63 7.33
CA GLN A 21 -0.72 -7.97 7.39
C GLN A 21 0.67 -7.99 6.77
N ARG A 22 1.59 -8.68 7.43
CA ARG A 22 2.93 -8.95 6.91
C ARG A 22 3.01 -10.34 6.29
N VAL A 23 4.01 -10.53 5.44
CA VAL A 23 4.29 -11.81 4.77
C VAL A 23 4.69 -12.91 5.77
N ASP A 24 5.26 -12.54 6.92
CA ASP A 24 5.59 -13.47 8.01
C ASP A 24 4.36 -13.92 8.83
N GLY A 25 3.15 -13.47 8.46
CA GLY A 25 1.90 -13.81 9.14
C GLY A 25 1.60 -12.94 10.37
N THR A 26 2.50 -12.04 10.77
CA THR A 26 2.23 -11.07 11.84
C THR A 26 1.51 -9.83 11.30
N SER A 27 1.04 -8.97 12.21
CA SER A 27 0.28 -7.78 11.84
C SER A 27 0.85 -6.49 12.44
N LEU A 28 0.51 -5.38 11.79
CA LEU A 28 0.90 -4.03 12.16
C LEU A 28 -0.31 -3.21 12.59
N HIS A 29 -0.14 -2.53 13.72
CA HIS A 29 -1.13 -1.59 14.25
C HIS A 29 -1.20 -0.34 13.39
N ILE A 30 -2.42 0.10 13.08
CA ILE A 30 -2.71 1.38 12.42
C ILE A 30 -2.96 2.41 13.51
N SER A 31 -2.15 3.46 13.59
CA SER A 31 -2.27 4.47 14.65
C SER A 31 -3.18 5.64 14.28
N VAL A 32 -3.06 6.12 13.05
CA VAL A 32 -3.81 7.26 12.55
C VAL A 32 -4.25 7.04 11.12
N ILE A 33 -5.23 7.82 10.71
CA ILE A 33 -5.74 7.89 9.34
C ILE A 33 -5.79 9.34 8.89
N GLY A 34 -5.50 9.61 7.62
CA GLY A 34 -5.57 10.95 7.03
C GLY A 34 -5.65 10.89 5.51
N ASP A 35 -5.75 12.05 4.87
CA ASP A 35 -5.94 12.14 3.43
C ASP A 35 -4.67 12.65 2.74
N ILE A 36 -4.25 11.99 1.67
CA ILE A 36 -3.18 12.49 0.78
C ILE A 36 -3.75 13.57 -0.16
N SER A 37 -4.96 13.32 -0.67
CA SER A 37 -5.71 14.21 -1.55
C SER A 37 -7.20 13.84 -1.49
N PRO A 38 -8.11 14.67 -2.02
CA PRO A 38 -9.53 14.31 -2.11
C PRO A 38 -9.80 13.03 -2.91
N SER A 39 -8.90 12.66 -3.84
CA SER A 39 -8.99 11.43 -4.62
C SER A 39 -8.43 10.19 -3.90
N LEU A 40 -7.67 10.39 -2.82
CA LEU A 40 -7.10 9.32 -2.02
C LEU A 40 -7.26 9.61 -0.52
N PRO A 41 -8.51 9.56 -0.02
CA PRO A 41 -8.79 9.76 1.40
C PRO A 41 -8.50 8.51 2.21
N ASN A 42 -8.50 8.64 3.54
CA ASN A 42 -8.48 7.54 4.50
C ASN A 42 -7.23 6.64 4.42
N VAL A 43 -6.06 7.23 4.20
CA VAL A 43 -4.76 6.54 4.18
C VAL A 43 -4.33 6.18 5.61
N PHE A 44 -4.07 4.90 5.82
CA PHE A 44 -3.60 4.37 7.11
C PHE A 44 -2.12 4.65 7.34
N VAL A 45 -1.78 5.00 8.59
CA VAL A 45 -0.40 5.17 9.03
C VAL A 45 -0.07 4.16 10.10
N SER A 46 1.07 3.48 9.94
CA SER A 46 1.66 2.63 10.97
C SER A 46 3.08 3.13 11.27
N PRO A 47 3.36 3.66 12.47
CA PRO A 47 4.67 4.22 12.80
C PRO A 47 5.76 3.14 12.93
N ASN A 48 5.36 1.88 13.12
CA ASN A 48 6.27 0.74 13.33
C ASN A 48 6.46 -0.09 12.05
N LEU A 49 6.30 0.52 10.88
CA LEU A 49 6.41 -0.16 9.60
C LEU A 49 7.88 -0.40 9.23
N SER A 50 8.52 -1.32 9.96
CA SER A 50 9.94 -1.69 9.83
C SER A 50 10.19 -2.84 8.84
N THR A 51 9.15 -3.30 8.13
CA THR A 51 9.22 -4.48 7.26
C THR A 51 9.25 -4.12 5.78
N ASN A 52 9.75 -5.06 4.97
CA ASN A 52 9.90 -4.92 3.53
C ASN A 52 8.53 -4.65 2.85
N LEU A 53 8.17 -3.37 2.70
CA LEU A 53 7.25 -2.96 1.65
C LEU A 53 7.99 -3.09 0.33
N ILE A 54 7.38 -3.74 -0.65
CA ILE A 54 7.82 -3.56 -2.03
C ILE A 54 7.45 -2.13 -2.42
N PHE A 55 8.47 -1.30 -2.63
CA PHE A 55 8.27 0.06 -3.08
C PHE A 55 7.86 0.04 -4.56
N VAL A 56 6.84 0.84 -4.94
CA VAL A 56 6.39 0.91 -6.34
C VAL A 56 7.54 1.27 -7.28
N GLY A 57 8.46 2.14 -6.86
CA GLY A 57 9.64 2.47 -7.66
C GLY A 57 10.57 1.29 -7.90
N GLN A 58 10.65 0.31 -6.99
CA GLN A 58 11.40 -0.92 -7.24
C GLN A 58 10.72 -1.79 -8.30
N LEU A 59 9.38 -1.85 -8.31
CA LEU A 59 8.64 -2.56 -9.35
C LEU A 59 8.86 -1.93 -10.72
N VAL A 60 8.79 -0.58 -10.80
CA VAL A 60 9.07 0.15 -12.03
C VAL A 60 10.50 -0.08 -12.52
N ALA A 61 11.48 -0.13 -11.62
CA ALA A 61 12.88 -0.36 -11.98
C ALA A 61 13.15 -1.76 -12.57
N HIS A 62 12.24 -2.72 -12.38
CA HIS A 62 12.33 -4.08 -12.90
C HIS A 62 11.24 -4.38 -13.96
N ASP A 63 10.69 -3.33 -14.58
CA ASP A 63 9.67 -3.45 -15.63
C ASP A 63 8.42 -4.23 -15.20
N TYR A 64 8.02 -4.07 -13.94
CA TYR A 64 6.76 -4.63 -13.41
C TYR A 64 5.65 -3.59 -13.38
N ASN A 65 4.48 -4.00 -13.88
CA ASN A 65 3.23 -3.25 -13.80
C ASN A 65 2.38 -3.69 -12.61
N VAL A 66 1.89 -2.74 -11.83
CA VAL A 66 0.89 -2.99 -10.78
C VAL A 66 -0.48 -2.58 -11.28
N HIS A 67 -1.42 -3.52 -11.30
CA HIS A 67 -2.80 -3.27 -11.66
C HIS A 67 -3.72 -3.43 -10.45
N PHE A 68 -4.46 -2.38 -10.12
CA PHE A 68 -5.47 -2.39 -9.07
C PHE A 68 -6.86 -2.58 -9.68
N SER A 69 -7.69 -3.39 -9.02
CA SER A 69 -9.08 -3.64 -9.39
C SER A 69 -9.94 -3.77 -8.14
N ARG A 70 -11.26 -3.88 -8.32
CA ARG A 70 -12.20 -4.16 -7.21
C ARG A 70 -11.91 -5.47 -6.46
N PHE A 71 -11.12 -6.38 -7.04
CA PHE A 71 -10.78 -7.69 -6.48
C PHE A 71 -9.44 -7.71 -5.74
N GLY A 72 -8.67 -6.61 -5.77
CA GLY A 72 -7.32 -6.55 -5.21
C GLY A 72 -6.31 -6.04 -6.24
N CYS A 73 -5.05 -6.42 -6.07
CA CYS A 73 -3.97 -6.04 -6.97
C CYS A 73 -3.26 -7.25 -7.59
N ILE A 74 -2.67 -7.03 -8.76
CA ILE A 74 -1.76 -7.99 -9.40
C ILE A 74 -0.51 -7.27 -9.86
N VAL A 75 0.63 -7.92 -9.72
CA VAL A 75 1.91 -7.48 -10.28
C VAL A 75 2.20 -8.34 -11.50
N ARG A 76 2.41 -7.70 -12.65
CA ARG A 76 2.70 -8.36 -13.93
C ARG A 76 4.03 -7.90 -14.49
N ASP A 77 4.79 -8.84 -15.01
CA ASP A 77 5.94 -8.56 -15.85
C ASP A 77 5.50 -7.89 -17.15
N GLN A 78 6.13 -6.77 -17.53
CA GLN A 78 5.72 -6.00 -18.70
C GLN A 78 6.04 -6.70 -20.02
N VAL A 79 7.09 -7.53 -20.07
CA VAL A 79 7.57 -8.16 -21.30
C VAL A 79 6.85 -9.49 -21.55
N SER A 80 6.79 -10.35 -20.54
CA SER A 80 6.18 -11.68 -20.61
C SER A 80 4.69 -11.68 -20.29
N GLU A 81 4.14 -10.56 -19.83
CA GLU A 81 2.75 -10.38 -19.34
C GLU A 81 2.35 -11.32 -18.19
N LYS A 82 3.32 -12.06 -17.64
CA LYS A 82 3.08 -13.07 -16.62
C LYS A 82 2.75 -12.41 -15.28
N ILE A 83 1.74 -12.95 -14.61
CA ILE A 83 1.42 -12.56 -13.23
C ILE A 83 2.47 -13.15 -12.30
N ILE A 84 3.15 -12.26 -11.57
CA ILE A 84 4.20 -12.61 -10.59
C ILE A 84 3.62 -12.68 -9.19
N LEU A 85 2.71 -11.75 -8.86
CA LEU A 85 2.12 -11.66 -7.54
C LEU A 85 0.65 -11.28 -7.62
N LYS A 86 -0.14 -11.78 -6.66
CA LYS A 86 -1.54 -11.38 -6.42
C LYS A 86 -1.66 -10.92 -4.98
N GLY A 87 -2.19 -9.72 -4.78
CA GLY A 87 -2.56 -9.19 -3.48
C GLY A 87 -4.08 -9.20 -3.33
N PRO A 88 -4.66 -9.89 -2.33
CA PRO A 88 -6.09 -9.86 -2.10
C PRO A 88 -6.53 -8.47 -1.66
N LYS A 89 -7.78 -8.10 -1.96
CA LYS A 89 -8.44 -6.99 -1.25
C LYS A 89 -8.69 -7.44 0.19
N VAL A 90 -8.05 -6.78 1.16
CA VAL A 90 -8.30 -6.99 2.60
C VAL A 90 -8.98 -5.72 3.13
N GLY A 91 -10.16 -5.87 3.76
CA GLY A 91 -11.02 -4.75 4.15
C GLY A 91 -12.17 -4.50 3.16
N ARG A 92 -13.13 -3.66 3.56
CA ARG A 92 -14.40 -3.45 2.84
C ARG A 92 -14.24 -2.70 1.53
#